data_AF-A0A7G5GUD6-F1
#
_entry.id   AF-A0A7G5GUD6-F1
#
_cell.length_a   1.000
_cell.length_b   1.000
_cell.length_c   1.000
_cell.angle_alpha   90.00
_cell.angle_beta   90.00
_cell.angle_gamma   90.00
#
_symmetry.space_group_name_H-M   'P 1'
#
loop_
_entity.id
_entity.type
_entity.pdbx_description
1 polymer ?
#
loop_
_entity_poly.entity_id
_entity_poly.type
_entity_poly.pdbx_seq_one_letter_code
_entity_poly.pdbx_strand_id
1 'polypeptide(L)'
;MDRKGRNGGILHSYEKGQSGNPKGRPPKNRNLISQILQELGNDWEDLEITIIGRSEGNRPFFYQSLYSTQGEQTFNAVIAAQLMVRCMAGDIDAIKIVLDRTEGRVRPPMKLDSGESSKPIIVIEHSPSTDLPLSQ
;
A
#
# COMPACT_ATOMS: atom_id res chain seq x y z
N MET A 1 31.57 -13.67 10.83
CA MET A 1 31.37 -12.98 12.12
C MET A 1 29.89 -12.97 12.40
N ASP A 2 29.46 -13.76 13.37
CA ASP A 2 28.06 -13.88 13.76
C ASP A 2 27.55 -12.59 14.40
N ARG A 3 26.43 -12.06 13.90
CA ARG A 3 25.81 -10.86 14.46
C ARG A 3 24.82 -11.27 15.55
N LYS A 4 24.81 -10.57 16.69
CA LYS A 4 23.73 -10.75 17.69
C LYS A 4 22.42 -10.21 17.12
N GLY A 5 21.40 -11.06 17.09
CA GLY A 5 20.03 -10.70 16.78
C GLY A 5 19.37 -9.92 17.92
N ARG A 6 18.31 -9.18 17.58
CA ARG A 6 17.55 -8.33 18.53
C ARG A 6 17.02 -9.08 19.77
N ASN A 7 16.87 -10.41 19.68
CA ASN A 7 16.35 -11.25 20.76
C ASN A 7 17.46 -12.04 21.48
N GLY A 8 18.74 -11.68 21.30
CA GLY A 8 19.88 -12.38 21.91
C GLY A 8 20.33 -13.65 21.19
N GLY A 9 19.60 -14.12 20.17
CA GLY A 9 20.03 -15.23 19.30
C GLY A 9 21.10 -14.83 18.29
N ILE A 10 21.85 -15.80 17.77
CA ILE A 10 22.84 -15.59 16.70
C ILE A 10 22.11 -15.43 15.35
N LEU A 11 22.31 -14.31 14.65
CA LEU A 11 21.82 -14.12 13.28
C LEU A 11 22.75 -14.88 12.33
N HIS A 12 22.29 -16.04 11.85
CA HIS A 12 22.90 -16.68 10.68
C HIS A 12 22.58 -15.83 9.44
N SER A 13 23.60 -15.23 8.85
CA SER A 13 23.50 -14.65 7.52
C SER A 13 23.30 -15.78 6.52
N TYR A 14 22.16 -15.78 5.81
CA TYR A 14 21.95 -16.68 4.69
C TYR A 14 23.05 -16.47 3.64
N GLU A 15 23.54 -17.56 3.06
CA GLU A 15 24.52 -17.49 1.97
C GLU A 15 23.94 -16.68 0.79
N LYS A 16 24.80 -15.97 0.05
CA LYS A 16 24.39 -15.16 -1.10
C LYS A 16 23.73 -16.08 -2.15
N GLY A 17 22.41 -15.99 -2.30
CA GLY A 17 21.60 -16.86 -3.16
C GLY A 17 20.59 -17.73 -2.41
N GLN A 18 20.74 -17.86 -1.09
CA GLN A 18 19.72 -18.43 -0.21
C GLN A 18 18.83 -17.29 0.31
N SER A 19 17.64 -17.18 -0.27
CA SER A 19 16.55 -16.42 0.33
C SER A 19 16.33 -16.93 1.76
N GLY A 20 16.07 -16.02 2.71
CA GLY A 20 15.81 -16.34 4.12
C GLY A 20 14.55 -17.18 4.40
N ASN A 21 14.03 -17.84 3.38
CA ASN A 21 12.99 -18.84 3.43
C ASN A 21 13.50 -20.10 2.69
N PRO A 22 14.18 -21.04 3.38
CA PRO A 22 14.76 -22.24 2.77
C PRO A 22 13.72 -23.17 2.10
N LYS A 23 12.43 -23.01 2.40
CA LYS A 23 11.34 -23.73 1.72
C LYS A 23 10.82 -22.99 0.48
N GLY A 24 11.42 -21.86 0.11
CA GLY A 24 10.96 -21.00 -0.97
C GLY A 24 9.63 -20.32 -0.65
N ARG A 25 9.18 -19.45 -1.55
CA ARG A 25 7.81 -18.90 -1.46
C ARG A 25 6.84 -20.10 -1.43
N PRO A 26 5.88 -20.15 -0.50
CA PRO A 26 4.89 -21.23 -0.49
C PRO A 26 4.31 -21.43 -1.90
N PRO A 27 4.19 -22.68 -2.38
CA PRO A 27 3.66 -22.95 -3.70
C PRO A 27 2.27 -22.30 -3.82
N LYS A 28 1.95 -21.77 -5.01
CA LYS A 28 0.69 -21.05 -5.28
C LYS A 28 -0.58 -21.94 -5.17
N ASN A 29 -0.49 -23.10 -4.55
CA ASN A 29 -1.51 -24.13 -4.60
C ASN A 29 -2.73 -23.81 -3.71
N ARG A 30 -3.77 -23.33 -4.40
CA ARG A 30 -5.17 -23.77 -4.40
C ARG A 30 -6.10 -23.57 -3.21
N ASN A 31 -5.67 -23.02 -2.07
CA ASN A 31 -6.58 -22.61 -0.98
C ASN A 31 -6.21 -21.24 -0.41
N LEU A 32 -5.73 -20.34 -1.26
CA LEU A 32 -5.38 -19.00 -0.83
C LEU A 32 -6.67 -18.19 -0.67
N ILE A 33 -6.75 -17.38 0.39
CA ILE A 33 -7.81 -16.38 0.60
C ILE A 33 -8.10 -15.61 -0.71
N SER A 34 -7.08 -15.35 -1.53
CA SER A 34 -7.21 -14.73 -2.84
C SER A 34 -8.13 -15.47 -3.83
N GLN A 35 -8.15 -16.80 -3.82
CA GLN A 35 -9.06 -17.59 -4.66
C GLN A 35 -10.49 -17.57 -4.11
N ILE A 36 -10.66 -17.68 -2.79
CA ILE A 36 -11.98 -17.56 -2.15
C ILE A 36 -12.57 -16.18 -2.44
N LEU A 37 -11.77 -15.11 -2.36
CA LEU A 37 -12.20 -13.76 -2.69
C LEU A 37 -12.49 -13.59 -4.20
N GLN A 38 -11.77 -14.29 -5.08
CA GLN A 38 -12.06 -14.29 -6.51
C GLN A 38 -13.35 -15.04 -6.83
N GLU A 39 -13.57 -16.22 -6.23
CA GLU A 39 -14.82 -16.99 -6.39
C GLU A 39 -16.01 -16.16 -5.89
N LEU A 40 -15.94 -15.65 -4.66
CA LEU A 40 -16.99 -14.79 -4.10
C LEU A 40 -17.22 -13.51 -4.93
N GLY A 41 -16.16 -12.94 -5.50
CA GLY A 41 -16.26 -11.74 -6.34
C GLY A 41 -16.80 -12.00 -7.75
N ASN A 42 -16.56 -13.19 -8.31
CA ASN A 42 -17.00 -13.58 -9.65
C ASN A 42 -18.46 -14.07 -9.66
N ASP A 43 -18.93 -14.66 -8.56
CA ASP A 43 -20.29 -15.20 -8.45
C ASP A 43 -21.34 -14.13 -8.17
N TRP A 44 -20.92 -12.91 -7.82
CA TRP A 44 -21.83 -11.78 -7.67
C TRP A 44 -21.93 -11.08 -9.03
N GLU A 45 -23.13 -10.75 -9.47
CA GLU A 45 -23.37 -10.03 -10.74
C GLU A 45 -23.47 -8.52 -10.53
N ASP A 46 -24.13 -8.13 -9.45
CA ASP A 46 -24.30 -6.73 -9.04
C ASP A 46 -24.11 -6.60 -7.53
N LEU A 47 -23.32 -5.60 -7.13
CA LEU A 47 -23.19 -5.16 -5.76
C LEU A 47 -23.83 -3.78 -5.59
N GLU A 48 -24.87 -3.74 -4.78
CA GLU A 48 -25.48 -2.48 -4.37
C GLU A 48 -24.84 -1.98 -3.08
N ILE A 49 -24.25 -0.78 -3.11
CA ILE A 49 -23.72 -0.11 -1.93
C ILE A 49 -24.59 1.09 -1.62
N THR A 50 -25.18 1.09 -0.42
CA THR A 50 -25.88 2.26 0.13
C THR A 50 -25.04 2.85 1.25
N ILE A 51 -24.54 4.07 1.05
CA ILE A 51 -23.84 4.84 2.06
C ILE A 51 -24.83 5.84 2.67
N ILE A 52 -25.05 5.70 3.97
CA ILE A 52 -25.89 6.61 4.76
C ILE A 52 -24.96 7.49 5.58
N GLY A 53 -24.92 8.78 5.26
CA GLY A 53 -24.14 9.76 6.00
C GLY A 53 -25.04 10.78 6.71
N ARG A 54 -24.48 11.49 7.68
CA ARG A 54 -25.12 12.64 8.31
C ARG A 54 -24.29 13.88 8.01
N SER A 55 -24.93 14.92 7.48
CA SER A 55 -24.29 16.22 7.26
C SER A 55 -24.45 17.14 8.47
N GLU A 56 -23.66 18.19 8.52
CA GLU A 56 -23.79 19.29 9.47
C GLU A 56 -25.22 19.87 9.37
N GLY A 57 -25.98 19.83 10.47
CA GLY A 57 -27.41 20.10 10.48
C GLY A 57 -28.32 18.87 10.63
N ASN A 58 -27.75 17.69 10.89
CA ASN A 58 -28.46 16.46 11.26
C ASN A 58 -29.46 15.93 10.22
N ARG A 59 -29.38 16.42 8.98
CA ARG A 59 -30.12 15.85 7.85
C ARG A 59 -29.34 14.63 7.34
N PRO A 60 -29.94 13.43 7.32
CA PRO A 60 -29.31 12.30 6.67
C PRO A 60 -29.20 12.59 5.17
N PHE A 61 -28.05 12.27 4.58
CA PHE A 61 -27.91 12.17 3.14
C PHE A 61 -27.73 10.71 2.76
N PHE A 62 -28.34 10.34 1.64
CA PHE A 62 -28.31 8.99 1.10
C PHE A 62 -27.52 9.04 -0.19
N TYR A 63 -26.44 8.28 -0.24
CA TYR A 63 -25.71 8.03 -1.48
C TYR A 63 -25.85 6.54 -1.79
N GLN A 64 -26.61 6.24 -2.83
CA GLN A 64 -26.80 4.90 -3.33
C GLN A 64 -26.05 4.76 -4.65
N SER A 65 -25.20 3.75 -4.74
CA SER A 65 -24.46 3.45 -5.95
C SER A 65 -24.54 1.96 -6.22
N LEU A 66 -24.98 1.63 -7.42
CA LEU A 66 -24.97 0.27 -7.93
C LEU A 66 -23.65 0.04 -8.68
N TYR A 67 -22.88 -0.93 -8.23
CA TYR A 67 -21.66 -1.36 -8.89
C TYR A 67 -21.92 -2.74 -9.49
N SER A 68 -21.94 -2.85 -10.82
CA SER A 68 -21.90 -4.18 -11.43
C SER A 68 -20.55 -4.82 -11.12
N THR A 69 -20.53 -6.11 -10.84
CA THR A 69 -19.30 -6.89 -10.64
C THR A 69 -18.74 -7.48 -11.93
N GLN A 70 -19.42 -7.29 -13.05
CA GLN A 70 -18.92 -7.69 -14.37
C GLN A 70 -17.85 -6.73 -14.89
N GLY A 71 -16.58 -7.16 -14.86
CA GLY A 71 -15.45 -6.46 -15.47
C GLY A 71 -14.24 -6.27 -14.53
N GLU A 72 -13.20 -5.58 -15.01
CA GLU A 72 -11.92 -5.45 -14.27
C GLU A 72 -11.95 -4.48 -13.08
N GLN A 73 -12.95 -3.61 -12.96
CA GLN A 73 -12.92 -2.46 -12.02
C GLN A 73 -13.73 -2.64 -10.74
N THR A 74 -14.36 -3.78 -10.51
CA THR A 74 -15.58 -3.79 -9.71
C THR A 74 -15.32 -4.00 -8.23
N PHE A 75 -14.66 -5.11 -7.85
CA PHE A 75 -14.35 -5.40 -6.44
C PHE A 75 -13.41 -4.36 -5.81
N ASN A 76 -12.46 -3.84 -6.58
CA ASN A 76 -11.54 -2.80 -6.12
C ASN A 76 -12.27 -1.47 -5.87
N ALA A 77 -13.26 -1.11 -6.70
CA ALA A 77 -14.08 0.09 -6.49
C ALA A 77 -14.91 -0.01 -5.22
N VAL A 78 -15.46 -1.19 -4.92
CA VAL A 78 -16.19 -1.50 -3.69
C VAL A 78 -15.29 -1.34 -2.46
N ILE A 79 -14.10 -1.94 -2.48
CA ILE A 79 -13.13 -1.80 -1.39
C ILE A 79 -12.74 -0.34 -1.22
N ALA A 80 -12.50 0.38 -2.31
CA ALA A 80 -12.16 1.80 -2.26
C ALA A 80 -13.29 2.64 -1.66
N ALA A 81 -14.55 2.40 -2.06
CA ALA A 81 -15.71 3.09 -1.50
C ALA A 81 -15.82 2.84 0.01
N GLN A 82 -15.68 1.58 0.46
CA GLN A 82 -15.72 1.24 1.88
C GLN A 82 -14.56 1.87 2.67
N LEU A 83 -13.35 1.89 2.10
CA LEU A 83 -12.21 2.57 2.71
C LEU A 83 -12.48 4.08 2.84
N MET A 84 -13.03 4.72 1.82
CA MET A 84 -13.38 6.13 1.87
C MET A 84 -14.42 6.45 2.95
N VAL A 85 -15.45 5.61 3.13
CA VAL A 85 -16.42 5.76 4.21
C VAL A 85 -15.73 5.69 5.58
N ARG A 86 -14.82 4.73 5.78
CA ARG A 86 -14.04 4.62 7.03
C ARG A 86 -13.13 5.83 7.24
N CYS A 87 -12.51 6.36 6.18
CA CYS A 87 -11.72 7.59 6.24
C CYS A 87 -12.58 8.78 6.68
N MET A 88 -13.78 8.94 6.12
CA MET A 88 -14.72 10.00 6.52
C MET A 88 -15.16 9.88 7.98
N ALA A 89 -15.20 8.65 8.51
CA ALA A 89 -15.48 8.40 9.93
C ALA A 89 -14.27 8.64 10.86
N GLY A 90 -13.12 9.04 10.32
CA GLY A 90 -11.90 9.31 11.11
C GLY A 90 -11.06 8.06 11.43
N ASP A 91 -11.26 6.95 10.72
CA ASP A 91 -10.45 5.74 10.90
C ASP A 91 -9.03 5.94 10.34
N ILE A 92 -8.07 6.09 11.25
CA ILE A 92 -6.66 6.40 10.93
C ILE A 92 -6.01 5.31 10.07
N ASP A 93 -6.35 4.03 10.29
CA ASP A 93 -5.75 2.93 9.53
C ASP A 93 -6.24 2.94 8.08
N ALA A 94 -7.52 3.23 7.86
CA ALA A 94 -8.08 3.40 6.52
C ALA A 94 -7.43 4.60 5.80
N ILE A 95 -7.29 5.74 6.49
CA ILE A 95 -6.64 6.95 5.96
C ILE A 95 -5.21 6.63 5.52
N LYS A 96 -4.46 5.91 6.36
CA LYS A 96 -3.09 5.50 6.03
C LYS A 96 -3.03 4.61 4.80
N ILE A 97 -3.93 3.63 4.69
CA ILE A 97 -3.99 2.75 3.52
C ILE A 97 -4.27 3.56 2.25
N VAL A 98 -5.21 4.51 2.31
CA VAL A 98 -5.53 5.38 1.17
C VAL A 98 -4.31 6.21 0.77
N LEU A 99 -3.68 6.92 1.71
CA LEU A 99 -2.49 7.73 1.47
C LEU A 99 -1.32 6.90 0.91
N ASP A 100 -1.06 5.73 1.48
CA ASP A 100 0.00 4.82 1.00
C ASP A 100 -0.25 4.36 -0.45
N ARG A 101 -1.53 4.31 -0.90
CA ARG A 101 -1.91 3.89 -2.25
C ARG A 101 -1.97 5.04 -3.25
N THR A 102 -2.32 6.25 -2.82
CA THR A 102 -2.45 7.43 -3.70
C THR A 102 -1.18 8.25 -3.78
N GLU A 103 -0.49 8.45 -2.65
CA GLU A 103 0.73 9.26 -2.56
C GLU A 103 2.00 8.41 -2.42
N GLY A 104 1.82 7.11 -2.19
CA GLY A 104 2.91 6.18 -1.96
C GLY A 104 3.30 6.11 -0.49
N ARG A 105 4.11 5.10 -0.15
CA ARG A 105 4.56 4.89 1.23
C ARG A 105 5.61 5.90 1.62
N VAL A 106 5.43 6.52 2.79
CA VAL A 106 6.47 7.34 3.41
C VAL A 106 7.72 6.49 3.60
N ARG A 107 8.85 6.95 3.05
CA ARG A 107 10.14 6.28 3.24
C ARG A 107 10.47 6.29 4.73
N PRO A 108 10.82 5.15 5.34
CA PRO A 108 11.21 5.14 6.75
C PRO A 108 12.37 6.11 6.95
N PRO A 109 12.41 6.82 8.10
CA PRO A 109 13.49 7.77 8.37
C PRO A 109 14.82 7.04 8.26
N MET A 110 15.71 7.61 7.45
CA MET A 110 17.03 7.04 7.25
C MET A 110 17.78 7.15 8.57
N LYS A 111 18.08 6.00 9.19
CA LYS A 111 18.99 5.99 10.34
C LYS A 111 20.36 6.31 9.80
N LEU A 112 20.79 7.56 9.94
CA LEU A 112 22.19 7.92 9.83
C LEU A 112 22.87 7.25 11.02
N ASP A 113 23.56 6.13 10.77
CA ASP A 113 24.46 5.56 11.76
C ASP A 113 25.54 6.61 12.02
N SER A 114 25.40 7.33 13.13
CA SER A 114 26.28 8.42 13.57
C SER A 114 27.70 7.94 13.95
N GLY A 115 28.11 6.75 13.50
CA GLY A 115 29.31 6.04 13.97
C GLY A 115 30.48 5.99 12.99
N GLU A 116 30.31 6.31 11.71
CA GLU A 116 31.42 6.36 10.74
C GLU A 116 31.45 7.72 10.03
N SER A 117 32.20 8.67 10.60
CA SER A 117 32.41 10.04 10.10
C SER A 117 33.13 10.15 8.75
N SER A 118 33.23 9.09 7.95
CA SER A 118 34.18 9.04 6.82
C SER A 118 33.55 8.89 5.43
N LYS A 119 32.22 8.86 5.29
CA LYS A 119 31.57 8.85 3.97
C LYS A 119 30.76 10.12 3.76
N PRO A 120 31.29 11.11 3.01
CA PRO A 120 30.51 12.29 2.67
C PRO A 120 29.30 11.88 1.82
N ILE A 121 28.13 12.40 2.17
CA ILE A 121 26.95 12.32 1.31
C ILE A 121 27.22 13.26 0.14
N ILE A 122 27.43 12.69 -1.04
CA ILE A 122 27.52 13.47 -2.28
C ILE A 122 26.10 13.88 -2.65
N VAL A 123 25.73 15.12 -2.34
CA VAL A 123 24.50 15.74 -2.85
C VAL A 123 24.78 16.09 -4.31
N ILE A 124 24.19 15.34 -5.24
CA ILE A 124 24.23 15.68 -6.65
C ILE A 124 23.17 16.76 -6.86
N GLU A 125 23.57 18.02 -6.79
CA GLU A 125 22.73 19.13 -7.20
C GLU A 125 22.46 18.99 -8.71
N HIS A 126 21.23 18.66 -9.09
CA HIS A 126 20.79 18.80 -10.47
C HIS A 126 20.57 20.29 -10.72
N SER A 127 21.57 20.93 -11.32
CA SER A 127 21.39 22.25 -11.91
C SER A 127 20.27 22.16 -12.95
N PRO A 128 19.22 22.99 -12.88
CA PRO A 128 18.20 23.02 -13.91
C PRO A 128 18.87 23.36 -15.25
N SER A 129 18.70 22.51 -16.26
CA SER A 129 19.17 22.81 -17.61
C SER A 129 18.41 24.05 -18.10
N THR A 130 19.11 25.16 -18.23
CA THR A 130 18.60 26.36 -18.87
C THR A 130 18.54 26.12 -20.37
N ASP A 131 17.58 25.31 -20.81
CA ASP A 131 17.24 25.19 -22.22
C ASP A 131 16.52 26.48 -22.64
N LEU A 132 17.31 27.47 -23.06
CA LEU A 132 16.79 28.66 -23.71
C LEU A 132 16.20 28.24 -25.07
N PRO A 133 14.95 28.62 -25.39
CA PRO A 133 14.40 28.38 -26.71
C PRO A 133 15.18 29.21 -27.73
N LEU A 134 15.75 28.54 -28.75
CA LEU A 134 16.21 29.21 -29.96
C LEU A 134 15.01 29.84 -30.66
N SER A 135 14.93 31.17 -30.60
CA SER A 135 14.06 31.95 -31.48
C SER A 135 14.64 31.96 -32.90
N GLN A 136 13.89 31.47 -33.87
CA GLN A 136 13.98 31.88 -35.28
C GLN A 136 12.68 32.55 -35.68
#